data_AF-A0A7W3NBI7-F1
#
_entry.id   AF-A0A7W3NBI7-F1
#
_cell.length_a   1.000
_cell.length_b   1.000
_cell.length_c   1.000
_cell.angle_alpha   90.00
_cell.angle_beta   90.00
_cell.angle_gamma   90.00
#
_symmetry.space_group_name_H-M   'P 1'
#
loop_
_entity.id
_entity.type
_entity.pdbx_description
1 polymer ?
#
loop_
_entity_poly.entity_id
_entity_poly.type
_entity_poly.pdbx_seq_one_letter_code
_entity_poly.pdbx_strand_id
1 'polypeptide(L)'
;MPGGETFKEIDLHNKTPKIMYGTKEGSLSEDEILKYWFDGKDTLEKNFLYNAIYLTILIPNAGGYSFKIDDQKFSVSRQEMKQFISKNIQTLPDSNELFDKEKAQQFIDYNKEKINKTAKSAAIRQQFFKNVPIIKK
;
A
#
# COMPACT_ATOMS: atom_id res chain seq x y z
N MET A 1 10.02 1.12 0.78
CA MET A 1 8.67 1.28 0.19
C MET A 1 8.72 2.43 -0.80
N PRO A 2 8.10 2.31 -1.98
CA PRO A 2 7.97 3.42 -2.93
C PRO A 2 7.39 4.67 -2.25
N GLY A 3 7.97 5.84 -2.55
CA GLY A 3 7.54 7.13 -2.00
C GLY A 3 7.81 7.35 -0.51
N GLY A 4 8.57 6.47 0.16
CA GLY A 4 8.91 6.63 1.58
C GLY A 4 9.67 7.93 1.88
N GLU A 5 10.42 8.47 0.92
CA GLU A 5 11.13 9.76 1.06
C GLU A 5 10.19 10.97 1.07
N THR A 6 8.97 10.79 0.57
CA THR A 6 7.91 11.81 0.54
C THR A 6 6.94 11.65 1.69
N PHE A 7 7.29 10.87 2.70
CA PHE A 7 6.44 10.62 3.85
C PHE A 7 6.25 11.90 4.67
N LYS A 8 4.99 12.28 4.89
CA LYS A 8 4.63 13.49 5.65
C LYS A 8 4.06 13.15 7.03
N GLU A 9 3.05 12.29 7.08
CA GLU A 9 2.32 12.00 8.33
C GLU A 9 1.72 10.59 8.33
N ILE A 10 1.75 9.95 9.51
CA ILE A 10 1.04 8.71 9.84
C ILE A 10 0.09 9.05 10.98
N ASP A 11 -1.21 8.94 10.71
CA ASP A 11 -2.25 8.95 11.74
C ASP A 11 -2.67 7.50 12.01
N LEU A 12 -2.40 7.01 13.22
CA LEU A 12 -2.76 5.66 13.68
C LEU A 12 -4.06 5.63 14.51
N HIS A 13 -4.75 6.76 14.67
CA HIS A 13 -5.99 6.79 15.43
C HIS A 13 -7.06 5.91 14.77
N ASN A 14 -7.92 5.31 15.59
CA ASN A 14 -9.08 4.51 15.18
C ASN A 14 -8.77 3.26 14.36
N LYS A 15 -7.58 2.67 14.54
CA LYS A 15 -7.14 1.44 13.85
C LYS A 15 -7.03 1.57 12.32
N THR A 16 -7.14 2.75 11.73
CA THR A 16 -6.97 2.91 10.27
C THR A 16 -5.76 3.79 10.01
N PRO A 17 -4.57 3.21 9.80
CA PRO A 17 -3.41 3.98 9.38
C PRO A 17 -3.77 4.85 8.18
N LYS A 18 -3.66 6.17 8.37
CA LYS A 18 -3.70 7.14 7.27
C LYS A 18 -2.29 7.59 7.00
N ILE A 19 -1.87 7.43 5.76
CA ILE A 19 -0.53 7.76 5.29
C ILE A 19 -0.68 8.92 4.33
N MET A 20 -0.09 10.04 4.71
CA MET A 20 -0.01 11.23 3.88
C MET A 20 1.39 11.36 3.33
N TYR A 21 1.48 11.55 2.02
CA TYR A 21 2.72 11.88 1.35
C TYR A 21 2.69 13.35 0.88
N GLY A 22 3.83 14.01 0.93
CA GLY A 22 3.99 15.44 0.72
C GLY A 22 5.40 15.90 1.05
N THR A 23 5.69 17.18 0.84
CA THR A 23 6.89 17.81 1.40
C THR A 23 6.63 18.28 2.83
N LYS A 24 7.69 18.60 3.58
CA LYS A 24 7.58 19.22 4.91
C LYS A 24 6.81 20.54 4.87
N GLU A 25 6.87 21.25 3.74
CA GLU A 25 6.29 22.59 3.56
C GLU A 25 4.95 22.60 2.79
N GLY A 26 4.53 21.48 2.16
CA GLY A 26 3.34 21.49 1.30
C GLY A 26 3.01 20.16 0.63
N SER A 27 2.43 20.23 -0.57
CA SER A 27 2.26 19.13 -1.52
C SER A 27 3.58 18.79 -2.22
N LEU A 28 3.62 17.66 -2.92
CA LEU A 28 4.71 17.40 -3.88
C LEU A 28 4.45 18.21 -5.16
N SER A 29 5.50 18.68 -5.83
CA SER A 29 5.36 19.15 -7.22
C SER A 29 5.08 17.97 -8.15
N GLU A 30 4.49 18.23 -9.32
CA GLU A 30 4.22 17.19 -10.32
C GLU A 30 5.51 16.43 -10.69
N ASP A 31 6.64 17.12 -10.84
CA ASP A 31 7.94 16.50 -11.11
C ASP A 31 8.44 15.61 -9.97
N GLU A 32 8.17 15.96 -8.70
CA GLU A 32 8.53 15.13 -7.54
C GLU A 32 7.60 13.92 -7.42
N ILE A 33 6.30 14.09 -7.71
CA ILE A 33 5.37 12.96 -7.84
C ILE A 33 5.88 12.03 -8.93
N LEU A 34 6.27 12.55 -10.09
CA LEU A 34 6.83 11.75 -11.18
C LEU A 34 8.12 11.04 -10.73
N LYS A 35 9.05 11.75 -10.12
CA LYS A 35 10.33 11.16 -9.66
C LYS A 35 10.16 10.08 -8.59
N TYR A 36 9.34 10.31 -7.57
CA TYR A 36 9.25 9.43 -6.39
C TYR A 36 8.12 8.40 -6.48
N TRP A 37 7.12 8.67 -7.32
CA TRP A 37 5.93 7.85 -7.48
C TRP A 37 5.65 7.43 -8.92
N PHE A 38 6.13 8.14 -9.95
CA PHE A 38 5.86 7.80 -11.34
C PHE A 38 7.03 7.84 -12.32
N ASP A 39 7.85 6.79 -12.22
CA ASP A 39 8.81 6.39 -13.26
C ASP A 39 8.09 5.77 -14.49
N GLY A 40 7.17 6.53 -15.11
CA GLY A 40 6.32 6.11 -16.24
C GLY A 40 4.90 5.66 -15.83
N LYS A 41 3.88 6.09 -16.60
CA LYS A 41 2.44 5.78 -16.42
C LYS A 41 2.23 4.29 -16.06
N ASP A 42 1.70 4.03 -14.85
CA ASP A 42 1.29 2.74 -14.23
C ASP A 42 1.82 2.51 -12.80
N THR A 43 2.59 3.47 -12.29
CA THR A 43 3.31 3.35 -11.01
C THR A 43 2.50 3.74 -9.77
N LEU A 44 1.51 4.64 -9.85
CA LEU A 44 0.76 5.06 -8.64
C LEU A 44 -0.11 3.94 -8.09
N GLU A 45 -0.91 3.32 -8.95
CA GLU A 45 -1.66 2.11 -8.61
C GLU A 45 -0.73 1.01 -8.11
N LYS A 46 0.40 0.79 -8.78
CA LYS A 46 1.45 -0.15 -8.35
C LYS A 46 1.94 0.18 -6.94
N ASN A 47 2.25 1.45 -6.66
CA ASN A 47 2.82 1.88 -5.39
C ASN A 47 1.79 1.84 -4.27
N PHE A 48 0.54 2.26 -4.53
CA PHE A 48 -0.56 2.12 -3.57
C PHE A 48 -0.82 0.65 -3.23
N LEU A 49 -0.90 -0.21 -4.25
CA LEU A 49 -1.13 -1.64 -4.03
C LEU A 49 0.04 -2.27 -3.26
N TYR A 50 1.28 -1.94 -3.65
CA TYR A 50 2.48 -2.41 -2.96
C TYR A 50 2.48 -1.98 -1.49
N ASN A 51 2.23 -0.69 -1.21
CA ASN A 51 2.21 -0.17 0.15
C ASN A 51 1.06 -0.77 0.97
N ALA A 52 -0.13 -0.96 0.37
CA ALA A 52 -1.25 -1.61 1.03
C ALA A 52 -0.94 -3.06 1.42
N ILE A 53 -0.24 -3.83 0.55
CA ILE A 53 0.20 -5.20 0.86
C ILE A 53 1.15 -5.17 2.08
N TYR A 54 2.16 -4.32 2.06
CA TYR A 54 3.13 -4.22 3.16
C TYR A 54 2.47 -3.79 4.47
N LEU A 55 1.62 -2.76 4.46
CA LEU A 55 0.92 -2.34 5.68
C LEU A 55 -0.06 -3.41 6.19
N THR A 56 -0.61 -4.26 5.31
CA THR A 56 -1.44 -5.39 5.73
C THR A 56 -0.64 -6.42 6.52
N ILE A 57 0.61 -6.65 6.14
CA ILE A 57 1.50 -7.58 6.84
C ILE A 57 2.03 -6.93 8.13
N LEU A 58 2.48 -5.67 8.06
CA LEU A 58 3.21 -5.00 9.14
C LEU A 58 2.33 -4.34 10.21
N ILE A 59 1.04 -4.11 9.94
CA ILE A 59 0.09 -3.53 10.90
C ILE A 59 -1.10 -4.48 11.05
N PRO A 60 -0.95 -5.60 11.79
CA PRO A 60 -1.90 -6.71 11.77
C PRO A 60 -3.26 -6.41 12.42
N ASN A 61 -3.34 -5.32 13.19
CA ASN A 61 -4.54 -4.85 13.90
C ASN A 61 -5.28 -3.71 13.19
N ALA A 62 -4.81 -3.26 12.01
CA ALA A 62 -5.49 -2.19 11.30
C ALA A 62 -6.89 -2.62 10.81
N GLY A 63 -7.90 -1.75 10.85
CA GLY A 63 -9.19 -1.95 10.21
C GLY A 63 -9.17 -1.68 8.71
N GLY A 64 -8.20 -0.90 8.23
CA GLY A 64 -8.02 -0.54 6.82
C GLY A 64 -6.87 0.44 6.64
N TYR A 65 -6.66 0.88 5.40
CA TYR A 65 -5.53 1.72 5.01
C TYR A 65 -6.02 2.85 4.14
N SER A 66 -5.57 4.07 4.39
CA SER A 66 -5.88 5.23 3.56
C SER A 66 -4.59 5.92 3.15
N PHE A 67 -4.42 6.16 1.86
CA PHE A 67 -3.26 6.84 1.30
C PHE A 67 -3.73 8.10 0.58
N LYS A 68 -3.04 9.21 0.79
CA LYS A 68 -3.31 10.47 0.11
C LYS A 68 -2.01 11.04 -0.47
N ILE A 69 -2.07 11.40 -1.75
CA ILE A 69 -1.03 12.13 -2.48
C ILE A 69 -1.74 13.25 -3.22
N ASP A 70 -1.50 14.49 -2.79
CA ASP A 70 -2.15 15.70 -3.30
C ASP A 70 -3.69 15.60 -3.36
N ASP A 71 -4.28 15.68 -4.55
CA ASP A 71 -5.72 15.56 -4.79
C ASP A 71 -6.21 14.10 -4.86
N GLN A 72 -5.29 13.14 -4.90
CA GLN A 72 -5.58 11.73 -5.08
C GLN A 72 -5.63 10.98 -3.75
N LYS A 73 -6.69 10.21 -3.55
CA LYS A 73 -6.88 9.37 -2.37
C LYS A 73 -7.24 7.95 -2.75
N PHE A 74 -6.65 6.99 -2.04
CA PHE A 74 -6.98 5.59 -2.10
C PHE A 74 -7.29 5.08 -0.69
N SER A 75 -8.30 4.23 -0.52
CA SER A 75 -8.62 3.62 0.77
C SER A 75 -9.18 2.22 0.59
N VAL A 76 -8.72 1.29 1.42
CA VAL A 76 -9.11 -0.13 1.37
C VAL A 76 -9.24 -0.70 2.78
N SER A 77 -10.22 -1.57 3.01
CA SER A 77 -10.34 -2.27 4.31
C SER A 77 -9.27 -3.36 4.45
N ARG A 78 -8.97 -3.75 5.69
CA ARG A 78 -8.08 -4.89 5.94
C ARG A 78 -8.66 -6.19 5.39
N GLN A 79 -9.98 -6.38 5.47
CA GLN A 79 -10.64 -7.59 4.99
C GLN A 79 -10.47 -7.76 3.48
N GLU A 80 -10.67 -6.70 2.70
CA GLU A 80 -10.43 -6.70 1.25
C GLU A 80 -8.97 -7.02 0.94
N MET A 81 -8.02 -6.43 1.67
CA MET A 81 -6.60 -6.74 1.49
C MET A 81 -6.25 -8.19 1.86
N LYS A 82 -6.83 -8.75 2.94
CA LYS A 82 -6.61 -10.17 3.31
C LYS A 82 -7.07 -11.11 2.19
N GLN A 83 -8.26 -10.86 1.64
CA GLN A 83 -8.80 -11.65 0.52
C GLN A 83 -7.93 -11.50 -0.72
N PHE A 84 -7.51 -10.27 -1.05
CA PHE A 84 -6.64 -10.00 -2.18
C PHE A 84 -5.28 -10.72 -2.05
N ILE A 85 -4.63 -10.64 -0.88
CA ILE A 85 -3.33 -11.26 -0.63
C ILE A 85 -3.42 -12.79 -0.67
N SER A 86 -4.46 -13.37 -0.06
CA SER A 86 -4.70 -14.82 -0.10
C SER A 86 -4.90 -15.33 -1.53
N LYS A 87 -5.62 -14.58 -2.36
CA LYS A 87 -5.87 -14.94 -3.77
C LYS A 87 -4.62 -14.85 -4.65
N ASN A 88 -3.81 -13.81 -4.49
CA ASN A 88 -2.75 -13.47 -5.46
C ASN A 88 -1.33 -13.80 -5.00
N ILE A 89 -1.10 -14.04 -3.70
CA ILE A 89 0.25 -14.16 -3.12
C ILE A 89 0.34 -15.44 -2.28
N GLN A 90 -0.25 -15.40 -1.09
CA GLN A 90 -0.30 -16.48 -0.10
C GLN A 90 -1.27 -16.07 1.01
N THR A 91 -2.00 -17.01 1.60
CA THR A 91 -2.80 -16.74 2.80
C THR A 91 -1.93 -16.19 3.92
N LEU A 92 -2.37 -15.08 4.51
CA LEU A 92 -1.66 -14.45 5.63
C LEU A 92 -1.67 -15.35 6.86
N PRO A 93 -0.58 -15.39 7.63
CA PRO A 93 -0.57 -15.95 8.98
C PRO A 93 -1.58 -15.23 9.88
N ASP A 94 -1.84 -15.82 11.04
CA ASP A 94 -2.65 -15.17 12.06
C ASP A 94 -2.05 -13.83 12.49
N SER A 95 -2.90 -12.87 12.84
CA SER A 95 -2.43 -11.54 13.25
C SER A 95 -1.47 -11.59 14.43
N ASN A 96 -1.61 -12.58 15.33
CA ASN A 96 -0.69 -12.78 16.46
C ASN A 96 0.72 -13.17 15.99
N GLU A 97 0.83 -14.01 14.96
CA GLU A 97 2.13 -14.35 14.37
C GLU A 97 2.74 -13.14 13.64
N LEU A 98 1.92 -12.34 12.96
CA LEU A 98 2.41 -11.15 12.25
C LEU A 98 2.84 -10.00 13.18
N PHE A 99 2.49 -10.03 14.48
CA PHE A 99 3.07 -9.11 15.45
C PHE A 99 4.53 -9.45 15.79
N ASP A 100 4.93 -10.69 15.59
CA ASP A 100 6.34 -11.07 15.66
C ASP A 100 7.06 -10.54 14.41
N LYS A 101 8.04 -9.66 14.63
CA LYS A 101 8.79 -9.00 13.56
C LYS A 101 9.52 -10.01 12.67
N GLU A 102 10.09 -11.06 13.25
CA GLU A 102 10.83 -12.08 12.49
C GLU A 102 9.87 -12.89 11.62
N LYS A 103 8.71 -13.27 12.16
CA LYS A 103 7.67 -13.97 11.40
C LYS A 103 7.11 -13.12 10.27
N ALA A 104 6.82 -11.85 10.52
CA ALA A 104 6.36 -10.92 9.50
C ALA A 104 7.42 -10.75 8.39
N GLN A 105 8.69 -10.61 8.77
CA GLN A 105 9.80 -10.48 7.83
C GLN A 105 10.01 -11.75 7.01
N GLN A 106 9.98 -12.93 7.63
CA GLN A 106 10.05 -14.23 6.95
C GLN A 106 8.94 -14.38 5.91
N PHE A 107 7.70 -13.98 6.24
CA PHE A 107 6.60 -14.00 5.28
C PHE A 107 6.85 -13.08 4.08
N ILE A 108 7.35 -11.87 4.32
CA ILE A 108 7.70 -10.90 3.27
C ILE A 108 8.79 -11.46 2.37
N ASP A 109 9.88 -11.99 2.95
CA ASP A 109 11.03 -12.46 2.18
C ASP A 109 10.68 -13.69 1.35
N TYR A 110 9.95 -14.65 1.94
CA TYR A 110 9.47 -15.83 1.23
C TYR A 110 8.55 -15.46 0.05
N ASN A 111 7.76 -14.40 0.16
CA ASN A 111 6.80 -13.97 -0.86
C ASN A 111 7.28 -12.79 -1.72
N LYS A 112 8.51 -12.31 -1.57
CA LYS A 112 9.01 -11.07 -2.17
C LYS A 112 8.79 -11.00 -3.69
N GLU A 113 9.09 -12.09 -4.41
CA GLU A 113 8.87 -12.14 -5.85
C GLU A 113 7.39 -12.09 -6.22
N LYS A 114 6.52 -12.80 -5.49
CA LYS A 114 5.08 -12.82 -5.75
C LYS A 114 4.46 -11.46 -5.47
N ILE A 115 4.85 -10.80 -4.38
CA ILE A 115 4.44 -9.43 -4.06
C ILE A 115 4.83 -8.49 -5.20
N ASN A 116 6.09 -8.55 -5.65
CA ASN A 116 6.58 -7.74 -6.76
C ASN A 116 5.83 -8.00 -8.07
N LYS A 117 5.63 -9.26 -8.45
CA LYS A 117 4.88 -9.66 -9.66
C LYS A 117 3.42 -9.19 -9.58
N THR A 118 2.79 -9.35 -8.42
CA THR A 118 1.40 -8.93 -8.17
C THR A 118 1.22 -7.42 -8.34
N ALA A 119 2.06 -6.62 -7.68
CA ALA A 119 1.99 -5.16 -7.79
C ALA A 119 2.32 -4.66 -9.22
N LYS A 120 3.22 -5.35 -9.93
CA LYS A 120 3.63 -4.99 -11.31
C LYS A 120 2.65 -5.43 -12.39
N SER A 121 1.74 -6.37 -12.12
CA SER A 121 0.78 -6.84 -13.12
C SER A 121 -0.33 -5.82 -13.38
N ALA A 122 -0.39 -5.29 -14.61
CA ALA A 122 -1.42 -4.35 -15.03
C ALA A 122 -2.84 -4.93 -14.90
N ALA A 123 -3.03 -6.20 -15.28
CA ALA A 123 -4.33 -6.86 -15.18
C ALA A 123 -4.82 -6.98 -13.72
N ILE A 124 -3.91 -7.29 -12.78
CA ILE A 124 -4.24 -7.36 -11.35
C ILE A 124 -4.58 -5.98 -10.82
N ARG A 125 -3.79 -4.96 -11.16
CA ARG A 125 -4.07 -3.56 -10.76
C ARG A 125 -5.44 -3.11 -11.27
N GLN A 126 -5.72 -3.29 -12.55
CA GLN A 126 -7.01 -2.94 -13.15
C GLN A 126 -8.17 -3.64 -12.44
N GLN A 127 -8.04 -4.94 -12.15
CA GLN A 127 -9.08 -5.67 -11.42
C GLN A 127 -9.26 -5.15 -9.99
N PHE A 128 -8.16 -4.86 -9.28
CA PHE A 128 -8.20 -4.39 -7.91
C PHE A 128 -8.82 -2.99 -7.80
N PHE A 129 -8.31 -2.02 -8.58
CA PHE A 129 -8.76 -0.63 -8.54
C PHE A 129 -10.15 -0.41 -9.16
N LYS A 130 -10.68 -1.39 -9.92
CA LYS A 130 -12.10 -1.40 -10.29
C LYS A 130 -13.03 -1.50 -9.07
N ASN A 131 -12.62 -2.28 -8.06
CA ASN A 131 -13.40 -2.47 -6.83
C ASN A 131 -13.03 -1.43 -5.76
N VAL A 132 -11.78 -0.95 -5.79
CA VAL A 132 -11.25 -0.01 -4.81
C VAL A 132 -10.65 1.21 -5.53
N PRO A 133 -11.47 2.10 -6.08
CA PRO A 133 -11.01 3.16 -6.99
C PRO A 133 -10.14 4.20 -6.30
N ILE A 134 -9.21 4.78 -7.07
CA ILE A 134 -8.49 6.00 -6.69
C ILE A 134 -9.39 7.19 -6.99
N ILE A 135 -9.63 8.03 -5.99
CA ILE A 135 -10.48 9.21 -6.09
C ILE A 135 -9.60 10.44 -6.28
N LYS A 136 -9.88 11.25 -7.31
CA LYS A 136 -9.30 12.60 -7.48
C LYS A 136 -10.29 13.65 -6.97
N LYS A 137 -9.81 14.67 -6.25
CA LYS A 137 -10.66 15.72 -5.65
C LYS A 137 -10.37 17.10 -6.20
#